data_AF-A0A9W7KSX2-F1
#
_entry.id   AF-A0A9W7KSX2-F1
#
_cell.length_a   1.000
_cell.length_b   1.000
_cell.length_c   1.000
_cell.angle_alpha   90.00
_cell.angle_beta   90.00
_cell.angle_gamma   90.00
#
_symmetry.space_group_name_H-M   'P 1'
#
loop_
_entity.id
_entity.type
_entity.pdbx_description
1 polymer ?
#
loop_
_entity_poly.entity_id
_entity_poly.type
_entity_poly.pdbx_seq_one_letter_code
_entity_poly.pdbx_strand_id
1 'polypeptide(L)'
;MPAPPQNRYRLSRLTRSRPSYTSPSPCPLPSSSSEISSLVSSRSGRGTVTSSSLSEMLLKSSAAGPTKPSNYEYLPHTADIQLHSWGPTLNSALSSLTISMFGYMTDLSYILPSSSQIISFKSDSPETGVFKILDEWLVHFHTKGFVVKEMEVEVKEEVGSPGWDVKCVAKGEEFDMERHTQGTEVKAITYSNLQIHRKEDRVDLYVIIDI
;
A
#
# COMPACT_ATOMS: atom_id res chain seq x y z
N MET A 1 -35.27 -40.42 33.40
CA MET A 1 -33.89 -40.64 32.93
C MET A 1 -33.09 -39.37 33.24
N PRO A 2 -32.05 -39.46 34.08
CA PRO A 2 -31.37 -38.30 34.70
C PRO A 2 -30.29 -37.67 33.81
N ALA A 3 -30.03 -36.38 34.06
CA ALA A 3 -29.03 -35.56 33.38
C ALA A 3 -27.58 -35.97 33.73
N PRO A 4 -26.61 -35.84 32.79
CA PRO A 4 -25.21 -36.10 33.06
C PRO A 4 -24.51 -34.95 33.83
N PRO A 5 -23.46 -35.27 34.60
CA PRO A 5 -22.89 -34.39 35.64
C PRO A 5 -21.98 -33.28 35.11
N GLN A 6 -22.01 -32.15 35.83
CA GLN A 6 -21.11 -31.02 35.64
C GLN A 6 -19.69 -31.37 36.10
N ASN A 7 -18.73 -31.28 35.18
CA ASN A 7 -17.32 -31.48 35.50
C ASN A 7 -16.62 -30.12 35.72
N ARG A 8 -16.28 -29.86 36.98
CA ARG A 8 -15.47 -28.73 37.44
C ARG A 8 -14.03 -28.88 36.94
N TYR A 9 -13.60 -28.04 36.00
CA TYR A 9 -12.17 -27.87 35.75
C TYR A 9 -11.61 -26.72 36.58
N ARG A 10 -10.69 -27.12 37.45
CA ARG A 10 -9.97 -26.36 38.48
C ARG A 10 -8.89 -25.51 37.80
N LEU A 11 -8.99 -24.19 37.94
CA LEU A 11 -7.98 -23.22 37.54
C LEU A 11 -6.70 -23.41 38.38
N SER A 12 -5.62 -23.90 37.78
CA SER A 12 -4.26 -23.81 38.33
C SER A 12 -3.58 -22.53 37.84
N ARG A 13 -3.35 -21.61 38.77
CA ARG A 13 -2.51 -20.42 38.58
C ARG A 13 -1.07 -20.86 38.29
N LEU A 14 -0.62 -20.66 37.06
CA LEU A 14 0.80 -20.63 36.74
C LEU A 14 1.21 -19.17 36.58
N THR A 15 1.80 -18.63 37.64
CA THR A 15 2.56 -17.38 37.62
C THR A 15 3.82 -17.60 36.79
N ARG A 16 3.81 -17.20 35.51
CA ARG A 16 5.04 -17.05 34.73
C ARG A 16 5.47 -15.59 34.78
N SER A 17 6.63 -15.39 35.41
CA SER A 17 7.44 -14.18 35.42
C SER A 17 7.72 -13.70 34.00
N ARG A 18 7.53 -12.39 33.79
CA ARG A 18 7.88 -11.66 32.56
C ARG A 18 9.39 -11.78 32.28
N PRO A 19 9.83 -12.15 31.07
CA PRO A 19 11.15 -11.77 30.61
C PRO A 19 11.16 -10.29 30.25
N SER A 20 12.11 -9.56 30.84
CA SER A 20 12.45 -8.18 30.52
C SER A 20 12.94 -8.08 29.08
N TYR A 21 12.24 -7.28 28.27
CA TYR A 21 12.68 -6.88 26.93
C TYR A 21 13.86 -5.92 27.06
N THR A 22 15.04 -6.34 26.60
CA THR A 22 16.17 -5.44 26.34
C THR A 22 16.08 -5.00 24.88
N SER A 23 15.77 -3.74 24.65
CA SER A 23 15.72 -3.14 23.32
C SER A 23 17.12 -3.02 22.71
N PRO A 24 17.37 -3.46 21.46
CA PRO A 24 18.55 -3.06 20.73
C PRO A 24 18.42 -1.61 20.24
N SER A 25 19.46 -0.83 20.49
CA SER A 25 19.60 0.60 20.17
C SER A 25 19.38 0.90 18.68
N PRO A 26 18.76 2.04 18.32
CA PRO A 26 18.66 2.46 16.93
C PRO A 26 20.01 2.94 16.39
N CYS A 27 20.37 2.46 15.20
CA CYS A 27 21.49 2.96 14.41
C CYS A 27 21.29 4.45 14.07
N PRO A 28 22.33 5.30 14.16
CA PRO A 28 22.22 6.72 13.84
C PRO A 28 22.15 6.94 12.33
N LEU A 29 21.12 7.69 11.90
CA LEU A 29 21.07 8.30 10.56
C LEU A 29 22.06 9.49 10.52
N PRO A 30 22.83 9.66 9.43
CA PRO A 30 23.65 10.85 9.27
C PRO A 30 22.76 12.09 9.08
N SER A 31 23.02 13.07 9.92
CA SER A 31 22.41 14.39 9.93
C SER A 31 23.23 15.38 9.11
N SER A 32 22.55 16.43 8.68
CA SER A 32 23.07 17.72 8.17
C SER A 32 23.51 17.81 6.71
N SER A 33 22.64 18.46 5.95
CA SER A 33 22.86 19.67 5.17
C SER A 33 24.24 20.35 5.29
N SER A 34 24.59 21.02 4.17
CA SER A 34 25.64 22.03 3.98
C SER A 34 27.07 21.54 3.77
N GLU A 35 27.49 21.50 2.49
CA GLU A 35 28.68 22.24 2.07
C GLU A 35 28.40 22.94 0.72
N ILE A 36 28.75 24.21 0.69
CA ILE A 36 28.53 25.18 -0.37
C ILE A 36 29.76 25.21 -1.29
N SER A 37 29.48 25.31 -2.59
CA SER A 37 30.28 25.94 -3.66
C SER A 37 31.73 26.33 -3.35
N SER A 38 32.66 25.78 -4.13
CA SER A 38 33.63 26.61 -4.85
C SER A 38 34.36 25.78 -5.91
N LEU A 39 34.19 26.10 -7.20
CA LEU A 39 35.31 26.49 -8.05
C LEU A 39 34.87 26.97 -9.45
N VAL A 40 35.49 28.09 -9.82
CA VAL A 40 35.77 28.58 -11.17
C VAL A 40 34.69 29.40 -11.89
N SER A 41 34.75 30.71 -11.65
CA SER A 41 34.51 31.71 -12.69
C SER A 41 35.76 31.84 -13.56
N SER A 42 35.62 31.79 -14.88
CA SER A 42 36.07 32.82 -15.85
C SER A 42 36.46 32.24 -17.21
N ARG A 43 35.68 32.55 -18.27
CA ARG A 43 36.11 33.39 -19.42
C ARG A 43 35.11 33.35 -20.58
N SER A 44 34.98 34.54 -21.16
CA SER A 44 34.36 34.93 -22.44
C SER A 44 34.69 34.02 -23.63
N GLY A 45 33.71 33.82 -24.53
CA GLY A 45 33.99 33.40 -25.91
C GLY A 45 32.78 32.86 -26.68
N ARG A 46 32.48 33.50 -27.81
CA ARG A 46 31.49 33.14 -28.84
C ARG A 46 31.53 31.67 -29.28
N GLY A 47 30.35 31.16 -29.65
CA GLY A 47 30.18 30.38 -30.89
C GLY A 47 29.96 28.87 -30.72
N THR A 48 29.03 28.38 -31.56
CA THR A 48 28.74 26.99 -31.91
C THR A 48 27.96 26.15 -30.90
N VAL A 49 26.67 26.00 -31.19
CA VAL A 49 25.82 24.90 -30.72
C VAL A 49 26.41 23.58 -31.23
N THR A 50 27.11 22.85 -30.36
CA THR A 50 27.57 21.49 -30.62
C THR A 50 26.53 20.49 -30.10
N SER A 51 26.30 19.45 -30.87
CA SER A 51 25.35 18.34 -30.69
C SER A 51 25.60 17.42 -29.48
N SER A 52 26.27 17.93 -28.44
CA SER A 52 26.57 17.20 -27.20
C SER A 52 25.60 17.53 -26.05
N SER A 53 24.59 18.37 -26.30
CA SER A 53 23.57 18.76 -25.32
C SER A 53 22.30 17.88 -25.38
N LEU A 54 22.47 16.59 -25.70
CA LEU A 54 21.37 15.60 -25.68
C LEU A 54 21.57 14.52 -24.60
N SER A 55 22.76 14.41 -24.00
CA SER A 55 23.03 13.46 -22.92
C SER A 55 22.77 14.02 -21.52
N GLU A 56 22.71 15.34 -21.34
CA GLU A 56 22.37 16.00 -20.06
C GLU A 56 20.88 16.35 -19.91
N MET A 57 20.03 15.98 -20.87
CA MET A 57 18.56 16.12 -20.75
C MET A 57 17.87 14.81 -20.37
N LEU A 58 18.63 13.72 -20.15
CA LEU A 58 18.10 12.38 -19.91
C LEU A 58 18.21 11.90 -18.46
N LEU A 59 18.45 12.79 -17.49
CA LEU A 59 18.43 12.46 -16.05
C LEU A 59 17.54 13.37 -15.18
N LYS A 60 16.68 14.20 -15.78
CA LYS A 60 15.77 15.07 -15.03
C LYS A 60 14.34 15.02 -15.54
N SER A 61 13.81 13.80 -15.60
CA SER A 61 12.37 13.54 -15.66
C SER A 61 11.96 12.66 -14.48
N SER A 62 12.44 13.01 -13.27
CA SER A 62 11.71 12.68 -12.05
C SER A 62 10.52 13.63 -11.98
N ALA A 63 9.46 13.24 -12.64
CA ALA A 63 8.13 13.78 -12.42
C ALA A 63 7.24 12.59 -12.09
N ALA A 64 7.50 11.98 -10.92
CA ALA A 64 6.40 11.43 -10.18
C ALA A 64 5.37 12.57 -10.09
N GLY A 65 4.19 12.36 -10.65
CA GLY A 65 3.06 13.26 -10.42
C GLY A 65 2.83 13.40 -8.91
N PRO A 66 1.91 14.27 -8.47
CA PRO A 66 1.56 14.34 -7.05
C PRO A 66 0.99 12.98 -6.61
N THR A 67 1.87 12.07 -6.20
CA THR A 67 1.50 10.81 -5.58
C THR A 67 0.92 11.21 -4.23
N LYS A 68 -0.39 11.03 -4.10
CA LYS A 68 -1.10 11.24 -2.85
C LYS A 68 -0.31 10.52 -1.73
N PRO A 69 -0.01 11.16 -0.59
CA PRO A 69 0.77 10.52 0.46
C PRO A 69 0.05 9.23 0.87
N SER A 70 0.70 8.11 0.59
CA SER A 70 0.13 6.79 0.80
C SER A 70 0.38 6.41 2.25
N ASN A 71 -0.69 6.51 3.03
CA ASN A 71 -0.71 6.33 4.47
C ASN A 71 -0.99 4.86 4.78
N TYR A 72 0.07 4.07 4.93
CA TYR A 72 -0.04 2.65 5.27
C TYR A 72 1.15 2.16 6.10
N GLU A 73 0.95 1.06 6.80
CA GLU A 73 1.96 0.31 7.52
C GLU A 73 1.71 -1.21 7.42
N TYR A 74 2.76 -1.99 7.60
CA TYR A 74 2.70 -3.45 7.60
C TYR A 74 2.86 -3.96 9.03
N LEU A 75 1.88 -4.72 9.50
CA LEU A 75 1.87 -5.30 10.83
C LEU A 75 2.17 -6.81 10.71
N PRO A 76 3.16 -7.34 11.47
CA PRO A 76 3.48 -8.75 11.43
C PRO A 76 2.35 -9.58 12.05
N HIS A 77 1.86 -10.58 11.31
CA HIS A 77 0.97 -11.62 11.82
C HIS A 77 1.67 -12.97 11.73
N THR A 78 1.28 -13.96 12.53
CA THR A 78 2.09 -15.16 12.84
C THR A 78 2.55 -16.01 11.64
N ALA A 79 1.88 -15.91 10.48
CA ALA A 79 2.29 -16.55 9.22
C ALA A 79 1.94 -15.73 7.97
N ASP A 80 1.25 -14.61 8.16
CA ASP A 80 0.65 -13.77 7.12
C ASP A 80 1.06 -12.32 7.38
N ILE A 81 0.59 -11.39 6.54
CA ILE A 81 0.83 -9.97 6.75
C ILE A 81 -0.48 -9.24 6.88
N GLN A 82 -0.53 -8.37 7.88
CA GLN A 82 -1.65 -7.48 8.07
C GLN A 82 -1.30 -6.11 7.47
N LEU A 83 -2.03 -5.75 6.42
CA LEU A 83 -2.03 -4.42 5.84
C LEU A 83 -2.86 -3.50 6.74
N HIS A 84 -2.29 -2.37 7.11
CA HIS A 84 -3.02 -1.28 7.75
C HIS A 84 -2.87 -0.02 6.91
N SER A 85 -4.00 0.58 6.51
CA SER A 85 -4.00 1.87 5.82
C SER A 85 -4.94 2.85 6.49
N TRP A 86 -4.65 4.14 6.37
CA TRP A 86 -5.51 5.18 6.91
C TRP A 86 -5.68 6.35 5.94
N GLY A 87 -6.76 7.11 6.11
CA GLY A 87 -7.00 8.29 5.29
C GLY A 87 -8.06 9.22 5.87
N PRO A 88 -8.11 10.48 5.43
CA PRO A 88 -9.13 11.43 5.88
C PRO A 88 -10.54 11.01 5.43
N THR A 89 -10.62 10.25 4.34
CA THR A 89 -11.87 9.66 3.82
C THR A 89 -11.67 8.18 3.58
N LEU A 90 -12.76 7.43 3.62
CA LEU A 90 -12.79 6.01 3.27
C LEU A 90 -12.17 5.76 1.90
N ASN A 91 -12.52 6.56 0.90
CA ASN A 91 -11.97 6.52 -0.45
C ASN A 91 -10.44 6.60 -0.46
N SER A 92 -9.87 7.51 0.35
CA SER A 92 -8.43 7.69 0.46
C SER A 92 -7.76 6.53 1.19
N ALA A 93 -8.41 5.97 2.23
CA ALA A 93 -7.91 4.80 2.93
C ALA A 93 -7.89 3.56 2.01
N LEU A 94 -8.94 3.36 1.21
CA LEU A 94 -9.03 2.28 0.22
C LEU A 94 -7.96 2.40 -0.86
N SER A 95 -7.77 3.61 -1.40
CA SER A 95 -6.71 3.88 -2.38
C SER A 95 -5.34 3.53 -1.80
N SER A 96 -5.07 3.94 -0.56
CA SER A 96 -3.81 3.65 0.14
C SER A 96 -3.65 2.16 0.45
N LEU A 97 -4.75 1.46 0.73
CA LEU A 97 -4.75 0.01 0.98
C LEU A 97 -4.33 -0.76 -0.27
N THR A 98 -4.92 -0.45 -1.42
CA THR A 98 -4.55 -1.07 -2.70
C THR A 98 -3.09 -0.81 -3.05
N ILE A 99 -2.62 0.43 -2.86
CA ILE A 99 -1.21 0.79 -3.05
C ILE A 99 -0.31 -0.01 -2.10
N SER A 100 -0.70 -0.17 -0.83
CA SER A 100 0.09 -0.93 0.16
C SER A 100 0.25 -2.40 -0.23
N MET A 101 -0.77 -3.01 -0.86
CA MET A 101 -0.73 -4.38 -1.36
C MET A 101 0.31 -4.52 -2.48
N PHE A 102 0.27 -3.64 -3.49
CA PHE A 102 1.24 -3.67 -4.59
C PHE A 102 2.66 -3.28 -4.15
N GLY A 103 2.78 -2.36 -3.19
CA GLY A 103 4.06 -2.02 -2.58
C GLY A 103 4.71 -3.18 -1.82
N TYR A 104 3.91 -4.17 -1.39
CA TYR A 104 4.44 -5.40 -0.81
C TYR A 104 4.95 -6.38 -1.87
N MET A 105 4.34 -6.36 -3.06
CA MET A 105 4.72 -7.21 -4.20
C MET A 105 5.94 -6.70 -4.96
N THR A 106 6.07 -5.38 -5.11
CA THR A 106 7.14 -4.79 -5.92
C THR A 106 7.39 -3.33 -5.52
N ASP A 107 8.58 -2.82 -5.88
CA ASP A 107 8.92 -1.43 -5.64
C ASP A 107 8.21 -0.51 -6.65
N LEU A 108 7.18 0.20 -6.16
CA LEU A 108 6.35 1.13 -6.93
C LEU A 108 7.13 2.34 -7.47
N SER A 109 8.37 2.57 -7.03
CA SER A 109 9.20 3.69 -7.48
C SER A 109 9.56 3.57 -8.97
N TYR A 110 9.79 2.34 -9.45
CA TYR A 110 10.15 2.04 -10.83
C TYR A 110 8.97 2.06 -11.79
N ILE A 111 7.76 2.03 -11.22
CA ILE A 111 6.51 1.90 -11.98
C ILE A 111 6.14 3.25 -12.58
N LEU A 112 5.74 3.27 -13.84
CA LEU A 112 5.24 4.46 -14.52
C LEU A 112 3.71 4.37 -14.69
N PRO A 113 2.95 5.45 -14.40
CA PRO A 113 1.50 5.47 -14.57
C PRO A 113 1.12 5.68 -16.05
N SER A 114 1.53 4.75 -16.91
CA SER A 114 1.40 4.85 -18.37
C SER A 114 0.03 4.39 -18.89
N SER A 115 -0.60 3.44 -18.22
CA SER A 115 -1.89 2.86 -18.59
C SER A 115 -2.89 3.01 -17.45
N SER A 116 -4.17 3.21 -17.79
CA SER A 116 -5.26 3.37 -16.83
C SER A 116 -6.27 2.25 -16.98
N GLN A 117 -6.67 1.64 -15.87
CA GLN A 117 -7.71 0.62 -15.80
C GLN A 117 -8.83 1.09 -14.88
N ILE A 118 -10.07 0.76 -15.25
CA ILE A 118 -11.26 1.14 -14.50
C ILE A 118 -12.04 -0.11 -14.17
N ILE A 119 -12.38 -0.28 -12.90
CA ILE A 119 -13.22 -1.35 -12.40
C ILE A 119 -14.41 -0.72 -11.67
N SER A 120 -15.61 -1.23 -11.91
CA SER A 120 -16.81 -0.79 -11.20
C SER A 120 -17.65 -2.00 -10.80
N PHE A 121 -18.05 -2.05 -9.54
CA PHE A 121 -18.88 -3.15 -9.04
C PHE A 121 -19.80 -2.68 -7.91
N LYS A 122 -20.81 -3.50 -7.63
CA LYS A 122 -21.72 -3.31 -6.50
C LYS A 122 -21.43 -4.32 -5.39
N SER A 123 -21.61 -3.89 -4.15
CA SER A 123 -21.45 -4.71 -2.95
C SER A 123 -22.54 -4.40 -1.93
N ASP A 124 -22.93 -5.42 -1.16
CA ASP A 124 -24.02 -5.31 -0.17
C ASP A 124 -23.54 -4.78 1.19
N SER A 125 -22.24 -4.93 1.49
CA SER A 125 -21.61 -4.55 2.76
C SER A 125 -20.27 -3.84 2.50
N PRO A 126 -19.85 -2.88 3.34
CA PRO A 126 -18.58 -2.18 3.15
C PRO A 126 -17.38 -3.14 3.19
N GLU A 127 -17.40 -4.16 4.04
CA GLU A 127 -16.35 -5.17 4.15
C GLU A 127 -16.18 -5.97 2.86
N THR A 128 -17.31 -6.43 2.29
CA THR A 128 -17.35 -7.12 0.99
C THR A 128 -16.86 -6.20 -0.12
N GLY A 129 -17.18 -4.90 -0.03
CA GLY A 129 -16.68 -3.88 -0.93
C GLY A 129 -15.15 -3.82 -0.92
N VAL A 130 -14.54 -3.66 0.27
CA VAL A 130 -13.08 -3.62 0.43
C VAL A 130 -12.42 -4.89 -0.10
N PHE A 131 -12.95 -6.06 0.26
CA PHE A 131 -12.43 -7.34 -0.23
C PHE A 131 -12.46 -7.40 -1.75
N LYS A 132 -13.61 -7.08 -2.37
CA LYS A 132 -13.76 -7.11 -3.83
C LYS A 132 -12.80 -6.15 -4.54
N ILE A 133 -12.54 -4.95 -3.98
CA ILE A 133 -11.54 -4.05 -4.57
C ILE A 133 -10.20 -4.76 -4.67
N LEU A 134 -9.70 -5.29 -3.56
CA LEU A 134 -8.38 -5.91 -3.51
C LEU A 134 -8.33 -7.16 -4.39
N ASP A 135 -9.36 -8.00 -4.36
CA ASP A 135 -9.43 -9.27 -5.08
C ASP A 135 -9.43 -9.05 -6.60
N GLU A 136 -10.24 -8.10 -7.10
CA GLU A 136 -10.27 -7.75 -8.53
C GLU A 136 -8.92 -7.23 -9.03
N TRP A 137 -8.23 -6.40 -8.24
CA TRP A 137 -6.89 -5.91 -8.58
C TRP A 137 -5.83 -6.99 -8.50
N LEU A 138 -5.91 -7.90 -7.53
CA LEU A 138 -5.03 -9.05 -7.43
C LEU A 138 -5.20 -9.99 -8.63
N VAL A 139 -6.44 -10.27 -9.03
CA VAL A 139 -6.75 -11.04 -10.25
C VAL A 139 -6.22 -10.33 -11.50
N HIS A 140 -6.33 -9.00 -11.59
CA HIS A 140 -5.75 -8.23 -12.70
C HIS A 140 -4.24 -8.34 -12.76
N PHE A 141 -3.57 -8.39 -11.61
CA PHE A 141 -2.14 -8.63 -11.54
C PHE A 141 -1.77 -10.05 -12.00
N HIS A 142 -2.45 -11.10 -11.51
CA HIS A 142 -2.15 -12.47 -11.92
C HIS A 142 -2.50 -12.78 -13.39
N THR A 143 -3.51 -12.14 -13.95
CA THR A 143 -3.95 -12.41 -15.33
C THR A 143 -3.25 -11.55 -16.38
N LYS A 144 -3.00 -10.27 -16.09
CA LYS A 144 -2.44 -9.30 -17.03
C LYS A 144 -1.08 -8.73 -16.62
N GLY A 145 -0.56 -9.10 -15.45
CA GLY A 145 0.64 -8.50 -14.90
C GLY A 145 0.48 -7.02 -14.54
N PHE A 146 -0.73 -6.48 -14.42
CA PHE A 146 -0.90 -5.03 -14.23
C PHE A 146 -0.61 -4.60 -12.79
N VAL A 147 0.35 -3.71 -12.59
CA VAL A 147 0.70 -3.18 -11.25
C VAL A 147 0.20 -1.76 -11.10
N VAL A 148 -0.47 -1.50 -9.98
CA VAL A 148 -1.05 -0.19 -9.69
C VAL A 148 -0.07 0.68 -8.92
N LYS A 149 0.23 1.87 -9.45
CA LYS A 149 1.00 2.91 -8.75
C LYS A 149 0.11 3.98 -8.14
N GLU A 150 -0.89 4.43 -8.90
CA GLU A 150 -1.84 5.43 -8.45
C GLU A 150 -3.24 4.84 -8.48
N MET A 151 -3.99 5.08 -7.42
CA MET A 151 -5.33 4.57 -7.26
C MET A 151 -6.28 5.68 -6.82
N GLU A 152 -7.42 5.77 -7.48
CA GLU A 152 -8.52 6.64 -7.11
C GLU A 152 -9.79 5.79 -6.93
N VAL A 153 -10.38 5.87 -5.75
CA VAL A 153 -11.59 5.14 -5.39
C VAL A 153 -12.74 6.13 -5.18
N GLU A 154 -13.86 5.87 -5.81
CA GLU A 154 -15.13 6.55 -5.60
C GLU A 154 -16.14 5.54 -5.03
N VAL A 155 -16.49 5.71 -3.75
CA VAL A 155 -17.57 4.94 -3.12
C VAL A 155 -18.83 5.81 -3.09
N LYS A 156 -19.92 5.30 -3.65
CA LYS A 156 -21.26 5.88 -3.56
C LYS A 156 -22.14 4.99 -2.68
N GLU A 157 -22.50 5.53 -1.53
CA GLU A 157 -23.52 4.96 -0.65
C GLU A 157 -24.90 5.39 -1.17
N GLU A 158 -25.72 4.45 -1.65
CA GLU A 158 -27.06 4.78 -2.12
C GLU A 158 -28.01 4.98 -0.92
N VAL A 159 -28.58 6.19 -0.79
CA VAL A 159 -29.49 6.51 0.31
C VAL A 159 -30.83 5.81 0.06
N GLY A 160 -31.09 4.69 0.75
CA GLY A 160 -32.37 3.98 0.73
C GLY A 160 -32.31 2.54 0.21
N SER A 161 -31.17 2.08 -0.31
CA SER A 161 -30.91 0.68 -0.64
C SER A 161 -29.64 0.20 0.07
N PRO A 162 -29.58 -1.04 0.57
CA PRO A 162 -28.33 -1.60 1.10
C PRO A 162 -27.39 -1.90 -0.08
N GLY A 163 -26.68 -0.88 -0.58
CA GLY A 163 -25.82 -1.00 -1.74
C GLY A 163 -24.68 0.00 -1.72
N TRP A 164 -23.47 -0.52 -1.89
CA TRP A 164 -22.25 0.22 -2.17
C TRP A 164 -21.92 0.10 -3.65
N ASP A 165 -21.99 1.22 -4.37
CA ASP A 165 -21.48 1.31 -5.73
C ASP A 165 -20.05 1.85 -5.68
N VAL A 166 -19.09 1.01 -6.06
CA VAL A 166 -17.67 1.32 -5.99
C VAL A 166 -17.13 1.44 -7.40
N LYS A 167 -16.51 2.59 -7.68
CA LYS A 167 -15.75 2.83 -8.91
C LYS A 167 -14.29 3.06 -8.56
N CYS A 168 -13.43 2.36 -9.27
CA CYS A 168 -12.01 2.25 -9.02
C CYS A 168 -11.26 2.63 -10.29
N VAL A 169 -10.42 3.66 -10.24
CA VAL A 169 -9.56 4.08 -11.35
C VAL A 169 -8.10 3.90 -10.92
N ALA A 170 -7.43 2.91 -11.50
CA ALA A 170 -6.01 2.69 -11.28
C ALA A 170 -5.18 3.17 -12.45
N LYS A 171 -3.98 3.66 -12.17
CA LYS A 171 -2.95 3.93 -13.16
C LYS A 171 -1.67 3.20 -12.80
N GLY A 172 -1.02 2.67 -13.83
CA GLY A 172 0.15 1.81 -13.65
C GLY A 172 0.73 1.32 -14.97
N GLU A 173 1.54 0.28 -14.89
CA GLU A 173 2.11 -0.40 -16.04
C GLU A 173 2.08 -1.92 -15.86
N GLU A 174 2.39 -2.62 -16.93
CA GLU A 174 2.54 -4.08 -16.92
C GLU A 174 3.86 -4.47 -16.27
N PHE A 175 3.84 -5.52 -15.46
CA PHE A 175 4.98 -6.00 -14.70
C PHE A 175 6.01 -6.61 -15.63
N ASP A 176 7.09 -5.87 -15.84
CA ASP A 176 8.30 -6.35 -16.50
C ASP A 176 9.33 -6.88 -15.48
N MET A 177 9.74 -8.14 -15.64
CA MET A 177 10.72 -8.81 -14.78
C MET A 177 12.12 -8.20 -14.88
N GLU A 178 12.47 -7.53 -15.99
CA GLU A 178 13.79 -6.93 -16.17
C GLU A 178 13.91 -5.57 -15.47
N ARG A 179 12.79 -4.85 -15.36
CA ARG A 179 12.74 -3.49 -14.78
C ARG A 179 12.28 -3.49 -13.32
N HIS A 180 11.39 -4.39 -12.94
CA HIS A 180 10.77 -4.37 -11.62
C HIS A 180 11.39 -5.38 -10.68
N THR A 181 11.60 -4.95 -9.44
CA THR A 181 12.07 -5.86 -8.38
C THR A 181 10.94 -6.82 -8.02
N GLN A 182 11.22 -8.12 -8.03
CA GLN A 182 10.30 -9.13 -7.53
C GLN A 182 10.37 -9.13 -5.99
N GLY A 183 9.30 -8.66 -5.36
CA GLY A 183 9.11 -8.74 -3.91
C GLY A 183 8.42 -10.04 -3.52
N THR A 184 7.42 -9.96 -2.65
CA THR A 184 6.68 -11.14 -2.18
C THR A 184 5.38 -11.29 -2.96
N GLU A 185 5.11 -12.48 -3.47
CA GLU A 185 3.83 -12.79 -4.12
C GLU A 185 2.71 -12.81 -3.08
N VAL A 186 1.54 -12.25 -3.43
CA VAL A 186 0.34 -12.35 -2.59
C VAL A 186 -0.56 -13.40 -3.22
N LYS A 187 -0.88 -14.45 -2.47
CA LYS A 187 -1.70 -15.57 -2.95
C LYS A 187 -3.19 -15.21 -2.93
N ALA A 188 -3.64 -14.63 -1.82
CA ALA A 188 -5.05 -14.35 -1.59
C ALA A 188 -5.24 -13.24 -0.55
N ILE A 189 -6.40 -12.58 -0.63
CA ILE A 189 -6.90 -11.71 0.43
C ILE A 189 -7.81 -12.54 1.33
N THR A 190 -7.77 -12.28 2.63
CA THR A 190 -8.62 -13.01 3.59
C THR A 190 -9.66 -12.08 4.22
N TYR A 191 -10.83 -12.65 4.52
CA TYR A 191 -11.82 -11.98 5.38
C TYR A 191 -11.45 -12.03 6.87
N SER A 192 -10.41 -12.80 7.21
CA SER A 192 -9.93 -12.96 8.58
C SER A 192 -9.47 -11.60 9.10
N ASN A 193 -10.21 -11.07 10.08
CA ASN A 193 -9.88 -9.82 10.75
C ASN A 193 -9.91 -8.57 9.85
N LEU A 194 -10.78 -8.55 8.82
CA LEU A 194 -11.08 -7.33 8.09
C LEU A 194 -11.80 -6.34 9.02
N GLN A 195 -11.17 -5.19 9.28
CA GLN A 195 -11.71 -4.17 10.16
C GLN A 195 -11.74 -2.81 9.49
N ILE A 196 -12.87 -2.11 9.63
CA ILE A 196 -13.07 -0.75 9.13
C ILE A 196 -13.37 0.13 10.34
N HIS A 197 -12.39 0.92 10.78
CA HIS A 197 -12.55 1.84 11.90
C HIS A 197 -12.76 3.26 11.38
N ARG A 198 -14.01 3.72 11.40
CA ARG A 198 -14.36 5.11 11.11
C ARG A 198 -14.21 5.93 12.40
N LYS A 199 -13.14 6.73 12.50
CA LYS A 199 -12.94 7.72 13.58
C LYS A 199 -13.37 9.10 13.09
N GLU A 200 -13.51 10.06 14.01
CA GLU A 200 -13.90 11.43 13.67
C GLU A 200 -12.88 12.12 12.74
N ASP A 201 -11.59 11.84 12.93
CA ASP A 201 -10.52 12.50 12.16
C ASP A 201 -10.05 11.70 10.93
N ARG A 202 -10.26 10.38 10.91
CA ARG A 202 -9.75 9.48 9.86
C ARG A 202 -10.45 8.14 9.83
N VAL A 203 -10.30 7.43 8.71
CA VAL A 203 -10.71 6.04 8.56
C VAL A 203 -9.47 5.16 8.54
N ASP A 204 -9.41 4.17 9.42
CA ASP A 204 -8.37 3.14 9.46
C ASP A 204 -8.95 1.81 8.90
N LEU A 205 -8.20 1.13 8.05
CA LEU A 205 -8.55 -0.15 7.43
C LEU A 205 -7.48 -1.19 7.76
N TYR A 206 -7.92 -2.37 8.19
CA TYR A 206 -7.04 -3.50 8.47
C TYR A 206 -7.47 -4.71 7.64
N VAL A 207 -6.53 -5.31 6.91
CA VAL A 207 -6.78 -6.50 6.08
C VAL A 207 -5.59 -7.45 6.18
N ILE A 208 -5.86 -8.75 6.28
CA ILE A 208 -4.82 -9.78 6.27
C ILE A 208 -4.71 -10.38 4.86
N ILE A 209 -3.48 -10.45 4.37
CA ILE A 209 -3.12 -11.07 3.09
C ILE A 209 -2.28 -12.33 3.32
N ASP A 210 -2.56 -13.36 2.52
CA ASP A 210 -1.78 -14.60 2.44
C ASP A 210 -0.67 -14.41 1.40
N ILE A 211 0.57 -14.72 1.79
CA ILE A 211 1.80 -14.55 0.99
C ILE A 211 2.46 -15.90 0.72
#